data_AF-A0A7S0CBI4-F1
#
_entry.id   AF-A0A7S0CBI4-F1
#
_cell.length_a   1.000
_cell.length_b   1.000
_cell.length_c   1.000
_cell.angle_alpha   90.00
_cell.angle_beta   90.00
_cell.angle_gamma   90.00
#
_symmetry.space_group_name_H-M   'P 1'
#
loop_
_entity.id
_entity.type
_entity.pdbx_description
1 polymer ?
#
loop_
_entity_poly.entity_id
_entity_poly.type
_entity_poly.pdbx_seq_one_letter_code
_entity_poly.pdbx_strand_id
1 'polypeptide(L)'
;MDVSEQHLQILPHKQQHGNDNAIDTRTATSSKPGSITPVFETFNIVLASETTYTIQSCNQTALLLRRHLKPQAGVAYVATKRYYFGVGGGSDAFREAATKLQLRVDVAGVYDDGKSNIRELLKVTRVC
;
A
#
# COMPACT_ATOMS: atom_id res chain seq x y z
N MET A 1 40.17 7.31 41.75
CA MET A 1 39.11 7.40 42.78
C MET A 1 37.92 6.64 42.23
N ASP A 2 37.63 5.58 42.95
CA ASP A 2 36.65 4.54 42.73
C ASP A 2 35.28 4.99 43.24
N VAL A 3 34.21 4.63 42.53
CA VAL A 3 32.84 4.31 43.01
C VAL A 3 31.93 4.28 41.76
N SER A 4 31.03 3.33 41.52
CA SER A 4 30.74 1.98 41.98
C SER A 4 29.42 1.60 41.28
N GLU A 5 29.24 0.32 41.01
CA GLU A 5 28.10 -0.30 40.33
C GLU A 5 26.71 0.17 40.78
N GLN A 6 25.75 0.17 39.84
CA GLN A 6 24.38 -0.26 40.14
C GLN A 6 23.87 -1.22 39.06
N HIS A 7 24.04 -2.49 39.40
CA HIS A 7 23.26 -3.64 38.94
C HIS A 7 21.77 -3.42 39.29
N LEU A 8 20.87 -3.51 38.32
CA LEU A 8 19.44 -3.66 38.62
C LEU A 8 18.91 -4.96 38.01
N GLN A 9 18.59 -5.89 38.92
CA GLN A 9 17.99 -7.18 38.69
C GLN A 9 16.57 -7.10 38.11
N ILE A 10 16.27 -8.12 37.32
CA ILE A 10 14.98 -8.41 36.67
C ILE A 10 13.96 -8.85 37.72
N LEU A 11 12.71 -8.40 37.60
CA LEU A 11 11.53 -9.09 38.15
C LEU A 11 10.43 -9.19 37.06
N PRO A 12 9.84 -10.37 36.84
CA PRO A 12 8.82 -10.60 35.81
C PRO A 12 7.44 -10.14 36.26
N HIS A 13 6.76 -9.32 35.46
CA HIS A 13 5.35 -9.00 35.66
C HIS A 13 4.44 -10.12 35.13
N LYS A 14 3.70 -10.77 36.05
CA LYS A 14 2.59 -11.67 35.75
C LYS A 14 1.33 -10.90 35.34
N GLN A 15 0.82 -11.27 34.16
CA GLN A 15 -0.57 -11.49 33.71
C GLN A 15 -1.75 -10.68 34.31
N GLN A 16 -2.52 -10.07 33.40
CA GLN A 16 -4.00 -10.13 33.32
C GLN A 16 -4.35 -10.12 31.81
N HIS A 17 -4.76 -11.23 31.18
CA HIS A 17 -6.10 -11.83 31.10
C HIS A 17 -7.23 -10.83 30.73
N GLY A 18 -7.29 -10.47 29.45
CA GLY A 18 -8.47 -9.92 28.79
C GLY A 18 -8.85 -10.84 27.62
N ASN A 19 -9.92 -11.61 27.80
CA ASN A 19 -10.39 -12.67 26.93
C ASN A 19 -11.56 -12.14 26.09
N ASP A 20 -11.27 -11.44 24.99
CA ASP A 20 -12.32 -10.95 24.07
C ASP A 20 -12.54 -11.96 22.94
N ASN A 21 -13.00 -13.16 23.31
CA ASN A 21 -13.53 -14.14 22.36
C ASN A 21 -14.96 -13.77 21.98
N ALA A 22 -15.10 -12.75 21.12
CA ALA A 22 -16.33 -12.54 20.36
C ALA A 22 -16.34 -13.51 19.18
N ILE A 23 -16.87 -14.72 19.42
CA ILE A 23 -17.11 -15.73 18.38
C ILE A 23 -18.35 -15.27 17.59
N ASP A 24 -18.14 -14.50 16.52
CA ASP A 24 -19.18 -14.17 15.54
C ASP A 24 -19.66 -15.47 14.88
N THR A 25 -20.90 -15.85 15.24
CA THR A 25 -21.55 -17.09 14.85
C THR A 25 -22.11 -16.93 13.45
N ARG A 26 -21.24 -16.99 12.44
CA ARG A 26 -21.65 -17.12 11.03
C ARG A 26 -21.28 -18.51 10.52
N THR A 27 -22.25 -19.41 10.68
CA THR A 27 -22.54 -20.59 9.86
C THR A 27 -21.34 -21.26 9.20
N ALA A 28 -20.63 -22.12 9.97
CA ALA A 28 -19.67 -23.06 9.41
C ALA A 28 -20.41 -24.16 8.64
N THR A 29 -20.57 -23.99 7.33
CA THR A 29 -20.95 -25.09 6.44
C THR A 29 -19.75 -26.02 6.29
N SER A 30 -19.89 -27.24 6.81
CA SER A 30 -18.97 -28.35 6.63
C SER A 30 -18.69 -28.60 5.15
N SER A 31 -17.50 -28.25 4.70
CA SER A 31 -16.93 -28.74 3.44
C SER A 31 -15.52 -29.25 3.71
N LYS A 32 -15.18 -30.39 3.08
CA LYS A 32 -13.90 -31.13 3.07
C LYS A 32 -12.65 -30.26 3.28
N PRO A 33 -11.52 -30.81 3.78
CA PRO A 33 -10.24 -30.11 3.81
C PRO A 33 -9.74 -29.89 2.37
N GLY A 34 -10.31 -28.87 1.72
CA GLY A 34 -9.86 -28.33 0.45
C GLY A 34 -8.63 -27.49 0.69
N SER A 35 -7.67 -27.58 -0.23
CA SER A 35 -6.48 -26.73 -0.27
C SER A 35 -6.83 -25.29 0.09
N ILE A 36 -6.28 -24.77 1.19
CA ILE A 36 -6.41 -23.37 1.57
C ILE A 36 -5.61 -22.57 0.53
N THR A 37 -6.28 -22.20 -0.56
CA THR A 37 -5.74 -21.18 -1.47
C THR A 37 -6.03 -19.85 -0.79
N PRO A 38 -5.01 -19.05 -0.42
CA PRO A 38 -5.28 -17.73 0.13
C PRO A 38 -6.02 -16.93 -0.93
N VAL A 39 -7.29 -16.61 -0.62
CA VAL A 39 -8.09 -15.70 -1.42
C VAL A 39 -7.51 -14.32 -1.19
N PHE A 40 -6.68 -13.85 -2.11
CA PHE A 40 -6.23 -12.46 -2.07
C PHE A 40 -7.42 -11.59 -2.47
N GLU A 41 -7.91 -10.80 -1.52
CA GLU A 41 -8.91 -9.79 -1.81
C GLU A 41 -8.35 -8.81 -2.85
N THR A 42 -9.09 -8.69 -3.95
CA THR A 42 -8.78 -7.77 -5.04
C THR A 42 -9.90 -6.75 -5.17
N PHE A 43 -9.54 -5.55 -5.59
CA PHE A 43 -10.46 -4.42 -5.70
C PHE A 43 -10.77 -4.12 -7.16
N ASN A 44 -12.02 -3.75 -7.42
CA ASN A 44 -12.44 -3.20 -8.70
C ASN A 44 -11.89 -1.78 -8.89
N ILE A 45 -11.85 -0.99 -7.82
CA ILE A 45 -11.39 0.40 -7.82
C ILE A 45 -10.42 0.60 -6.66
N VAL A 46 -9.27 1.21 -6.93
CA VAL A 46 -8.36 1.75 -5.90
C VAL A 46 -8.18 3.23 -6.12
N LEU A 47 -8.33 4.04 -5.08
CA LEU A 47 -8.08 5.48 -5.13
C LEU A 47 -6.86 5.80 -4.26
N ALA A 48 -5.91 6.56 -4.80
CA ALA A 48 -4.73 7.01 -4.07
C ALA A 48 -4.46 8.48 -4.35
N SER A 49 -3.97 9.19 -3.34
CA SER A 49 -3.59 10.60 -3.45
C SER A 49 -2.28 10.82 -2.72
N GLU A 50 -1.32 11.46 -3.38
CA GLU A 50 -0.02 11.86 -2.80
C GLU A 50 0.80 10.66 -2.23
N THR A 51 0.63 9.46 -2.78
CA THR A 51 1.36 8.25 -2.35
C THR A 51 2.66 7.99 -3.11
N THR A 52 3.07 8.90 -4.00
CA THR A 52 4.24 8.75 -4.88
C THR A 52 5.32 9.81 -4.62
N TYR A 53 5.44 10.23 -3.36
CA TYR A 53 6.33 11.30 -2.89
C TYR A 53 7.83 11.04 -3.17
N THR A 54 8.32 9.85 -2.85
CA THR A 54 9.70 9.39 -3.10
C THR A 54 9.74 8.26 -4.13
N ILE A 55 10.92 7.98 -4.70
CA ILE A 55 11.14 6.79 -5.54
C ILE A 55 10.68 5.50 -4.83
N GLN A 56 10.97 5.36 -3.53
CA GLN A 56 10.57 4.19 -2.77
C GLN A 56 9.04 4.08 -2.63
N SER A 57 8.36 5.18 -2.35
CA SER A 57 6.89 5.19 -2.27
C SER A 57 6.22 4.91 -3.63
N CYS A 58 6.86 5.31 -4.74
CA CYS A 58 6.43 4.94 -6.09
C CYS A 58 6.44 3.43 -6.29
N ASN A 59 7.56 2.77 -5.93
CA ASN A 59 7.72 1.32 -6.02
C ASN A 59 6.71 0.57 -5.14
N GLN A 60 6.52 1.00 -3.89
CA GLN A 60 5.58 0.38 -2.96
C GLN A 60 4.12 0.55 -3.42
N THR A 61 3.75 1.74 -3.90
CA THR A 61 2.41 2.00 -4.46
C THR A 61 2.18 1.10 -5.67
N ALA A 62 3.12 1.02 -6.60
CA ALA A 62 2.98 0.16 -7.78
C ALA A 62 2.86 -1.33 -7.40
N LEU A 63 3.62 -1.79 -6.39
CA LEU A 63 3.54 -3.16 -5.89
C LEU A 63 2.17 -3.47 -5.25
N LEU A 64 1.65 -2.56 -4.44
CA LEU A 64 0.32 -2.68 -3.83
C LEU A 64 -0.74 -2.79 -4.93
N LEU A 65 -0.71 -1.89 -5.91
CA LEU A 65 -1.63 -1.92 -7.05
C LEU A 65 -1.51 -3.23 -7.84
N ARG A 66 -0.30 -3.71 -8.11
CA ARG A 66 -0.11 -4.98 -8.82
C ARG A 66 -0.72 -6.17 -8.07
N ARG A 67 -0.62 -6.19 -6.73
CA ARG A 67 -1.14 -7.29 -5.90
C ARG A 67 -2.65 -7.26 -5.73
N HIS A 68 -3.23 -6.06 -5.60
CA HIS A 68 -4.62 -5.90 -5.16
C HIS A 68 -5.58 -5.41 -6.26
N LEU A 69 -5.10 -4.98 -7.43
CA LEU A 69 -6.00 -4.73 -8.56
C LEU A 69 -6.51 -6.06 -9.13
N LYS A 70 -7.84 -6.16 -9.26
CA LYS A 70 -8.48 -7.27 -9.93
C LYS A 70 -7.90 -7.43 -11.35
N PRO A 71 -7.42 -8.62 -11.75
CA PRO A 71 -6.96 -8.86 -13.11
C PRO A 71 -8.05 -8.49 -14.12
N GLN A 72 -7.67 -7.93 -15.29
CA GLN A 72 -8.54 -7.61 -16.44
C GLN A 72 -9.65 -6.55 -16.21
N ALA A 73 -10.10 -6.32 -14.98
CA ALA A 73 -11.23 -5.44 -14.68
C ALA A 73 -10.95 -4.35 -13.64
N GLY A 74 -9.89 -4.48 -12.85
CA GLY A 74 -9.53 -3.50 -11.82
C GLY A 74 -8.92 -2.23 -12.43
N VAL A 75 -9.29 -1.08 -11.88
CA VAL A 75 -8.70 0.22 -12.21
C VAL A 75 -8.25 0.93 -10.93
N ALA A 76 -7.12 1.63 -10.98
CA ALA A 76 -6.74 2.57 -9.94
C ALA A 76 -6.67 3.99 -10.48
N TYR A 77 -6.96 4.96 -9.62
CA TYR A 77 -6.76 6.38 -9.89
C TYR A 77 -5.78 6.94 -8.86
N VAL A 78 -4.66 7.46 -9.35
CA VAL A 78 -3.58 8.02 -8.51
C VAL A 78 -3.46 9.50 -8.81
N ALA A 79 -3.86 10.36 -7.86
CA ALA A 79 -3.63 11.79 -7.93
C ALA A 79 -2.25 12.12 -7.34
N THR A 80 -1.38 12.75 -8.13
CA THR A 80 0.00 13.05 -7.69
C THR A 80 0.56 14.31 -8.33
N LYS A 81 1.57 14.91 -7.71
CA LYS A 81 2.37 15.97 -8.36
C LYS A 81 3.20 15.36 -9.48
N ARG A 82 3.46 16.14 -10.53
CA ARG A 82 4.37 15.73 -11.61
C ARG A 82 5.77 15.45 -11.07
N TYR A 83 6.22 16.25 -10.10
CA TYR A 83 7.52 16.07 -9.46
C TYR A 83 7.56 16.54 -8.00
N TYR A 84 8.21 15.78 -7.12
CA TYR A 84 8.52 16.22 -5.75
C TYR A 84 10.01 16.55 -5.61
N PHE A 85 10.30 17.84 -5.40
CA PHE A 85 11.67 18.35 -5.26
C PHE A 85 12.41 17.73 -4.07
N GLY A 86 13.68 17.39 -4.27
CA GLY A 86 14.57 16.87 -3.22
C GLY A 86 14.46 15.36 -2.95
N VAL A 87 13.35 14.72 -3.34
CA VAL A 87 13.10 13.28 -3.09
C VAL A 87 12.86 12.45 -4.36
N GLY A 88 12.66 13.11 -5.50
CA GLY A 88 12.66 12.50 -6.82
C GLY A 88 11.40 11.71 -7.20
N GLY A 89 10.38 11.65 -6.34
CA GLY A 89 9.10 11.03 -6.72
C GLY A 89 8.28 11.92 -7.65
N GLY A 90 7.06 11.47 -7.93
CA GLY A 90 6.12 12.14 -8.83
C GLY A 90 5.54 11.16 -9.85
N SER A 91 4.95 11.71 -10.91
CA SER A 91 4.26 10.93 -11.93
C SER A 91 5.20 10.06 -12.76
N ASP A 92 6.37 10.59 -13.15
CA ASP A 92 7.30 9.87 -14.04
C ASP A 92 8.02 8.73 -13.31
N ALA A 93 8.49 8.98 -12.08
CA ALA A 93 9.02 7.94 -11.22
C ALA A 93 8.00 6.82 -10.96
N PHE A 94 6.73 7.18 -10.78
CA PHE A 94 5.66 6.20 -10.62
C PHE A 94 5.39 5.40 -11.91
N ARG A 95 5.40 6.04 -13.09
CA ARG A 95 5.28 5.34 -14.39
C ARG A 95 6.40 4.31 -14.58
N GLU A 96 7.62 4.67 -14.23
CA GLU A 96 8.76 3.75 -14.30
C GLU A 96 8.57 2.54 -13.39
N ALA A 97 8.17 2.78 -12.13
CA ALA A 97 7.87 1.71 -11.16
C ALA A 97 6.71 0.81 -11.63
N ALA A 98 5.65 1.39 -12.17
CA ALA A 98 4.48 0.69 -12.68
C ALA A 98 4.81 -0.19 -13.89
N THR A 99 5.63 0.31 -14.81
CA THR A 99 6.04 -0.41 -16.02
C THR A 99 6.78 -1.70 -15.67
N LYS A 100 7.68 -1.65 -14.68
CA LYS A 100 8.41 -2.83 -14.16
C LYS A 100 7.49 -3.93 -13.61
N LEU A 101 6.26 -3.58 -13.23
CA LEU A 101 5.27 -4.47 -12.63
C LEU A 101 4.10 -4.80 -13.58
N GLN A 102 4.26 -4.58 -14.88
CA GLN A 102 3.21 -4.83 -15.88
C GLN A 102 1.90 -4.08 -15.55
N LEU A 103 2.04 -2.83 -15.11
CA LEU A 103 0.93 -1.89 -14.95
C LEU A 103 1.01 -0.86 -16.07
N ARG A 104 -0.12 -0.61 -16.73
CA ARG A 104 -0.29 0.49 -17.67
C ARG A 104 -0.72 1.73 -16.89
N VAL A 105 -0.13 2.88 -17.23
CA VAL A 105 -0.46 4.17 -16.62
C VAL A 105 -0.83 5.15 -17.72
N ASP A 106 -2.07 5.59 -17.73
CA ASP A 106 -2.59 6.61 -18.65
C ASP A 106 -2.89 7.91 -17.86
N VAL A 107 -2.71 9.07 -18.49
CA VAL A 107 -3.10 10.35 -17.87
C VAL A 107 -4.60 10.55 -18.07
N ALA A 108 -5.35 10.53 -16.97
CA ALA A 108 -6.78 10.83 -16.97
C ALA A 108 -7.07 12.33 -16.84
N GLY A 109 -6.14 13.12 -16.30
CA GLY A 109 -6.27 14.57 -16.21
C GLY A 109 -4.98 15.25 -15.76
N VAL A 110 -4.83 16.52 -16.14
CA VAL A 110 -3.73 17.40 -15.74
C VAL A 110 -4.33 18.66 -15.12
N TYR A 111 -3.77 19.09 -14.00
CA TYR A 111 -4.20 20.24 -13.22
C TYR A 111 -3.01 21.18 -13.06
N ASP A 112 -3.06 22.29 -13.78
CA ASP A 112 -2.03 23.32 -13.83
C ASP A 112 -2.69 24.69 -13.72
N ASP A 113 -2.30 25.47 -12.71
CA ASP A 113 -2.75 26.84 -12.46
C ASP A 113 -1.68 27.88 -12.84
N GLY A 114 -0.54 27.43 -13.39
CA GLY A 114 0.62 28.25 -13.74
C GLY A 114 1.40 28.82 -12.55
N LYS A 115 1.03 28.49 -11.30
CA LYS A 115 1.62 29.05 -10.07
C LYS A 115 2.12 27.99 -9.12
N SER A 116 1.40 26.88 -9.04
CA SER A 116 1.66 25.73 -8.20
C SER A 116 2.34 24.62 -9.00
N ASN A 117 2.75 23.57 -8.30
CA ASN A 117 3.22 22.36 -8.96
C ASN A 117 2.07 21.68 -9.74
N ILE A 118 2.37 21.28 -10.97
CA ILE A 118 1.44 20.56 -11.85
C ILE A 118 1.07 19.23 -11.20
N ARG A 119 -0.22 18.91 -11.19
CA ARG A 119 -0.73 17.63 -10.70
C ARG A 119 -1.33 16.84 -11.84
N GLU A 120 -1.23 15.53 -11.76
CA GLU A 120 -1.81 14.60 -12.71
C GLU A 120 -2.72 13.62 -11.98
N LEU A 121 -3.85 13.29 -12.60
CA LEU A 121 -4.65 12.14 -12.25
C LEU A 121 -4.28 11.01 -13.19
N LEU A 122 -3.72 9.94 -12.65
CA LEU A 122 -3.25 8.79 -13.40
C LEU A 122 -4.26 7.66 -13.29
N LYS A 123 -4.67 7.09 -14.42
CA LYS A 123 -5.44 5.85 -14.49
C LYS A 123 -4.47 4.68 -14.64
N VAL A 124 -4.57 3.70 -13.76
CA VAL A 124 -3.68 2.53 -13.73
C VAL A 124 -4.49 1.26 -13.93
N THR A 125 -4.03 0.40 -14.83
CA THR A 125 -4.63 -0.92 -15.10
C THR A 125 -3.55 -1.99 -15.21
N ARG A 126 -3.91 -3.25 -15.01
CA ARG A 126 -2.97 -4.37 -15.21
C ARG A 126 -2.85 -4.70 -16.70
N VAL A 127 -1.62 -4.84 -17.18
CA VAL A 127 -1.34 -5.46 -18.47
C VAL A 127 -1.43 -6.97 -18.27
N CYS A 128 -2.19 -7.63 -19.14
CA CYS A 128 -2.44 -9.07 -19.12
C CYS A 128 -1.45 -9.78 -20.04
#